data_AF-A0A6I5CF69-F1
#
_entry.id   AF-A0A6I5CF69-F1
#
_cell.length_a   1.000
_cell.length_b   1.000
_cell.length_c   1.000
_cell.angle_alpha   90.00
_cell.angle_beta   90.00
_cell.angle_gamma   90.00
#
_symmetry.space_group_name_H-M   'P 1'
#
loop_
_entity.id
_entity.type
_entity.pdbx_description
1 polymer ?
#
loop_
_entity_poly.entity_id
_entity_poly.type
_entity_poly.pdbx_seq_one_letter_code
_entity_poly.pdbx_strand_id
1 'polypeptide(L)'
;AHSAARRGAAAVEADYTGLDAAAFHALLKRGCKEGIAGAPLVAETARRAAAGRLTSLELQMVLLVAGGPGWESGRSACLDAVAAAPETAVSILSVHAQVNALPPVGFTDRTVGQSLNTVFYAQALWPAAERPVEGAWRSAATKKAARHQASLGLLAQLADLPDSSRDLAQAASGATHLPTQPDGVTAEDGRSSISVLNEYQQTRIVTGLTYSTNGEGPAHLPTFTCTAEATHDGKAVRASATASTKAAAKTAAAAGLLERVDAARDGRAS
;
A
#
# COMPACT_ATOMS: atom_id res chain seq x y z
N ALA A 1 4.94 -35.03 20.05
CA ALA A 1 5.42 -33.86 19.27
C ALA A 1 5.22 -32.53 20.00
N HIS A 2 4.00 -32.15 20.42
CA HIS A 2 3.69 -30.84 21.01
C HIS A 2 4.53 -30.45 22.24
N SER A 3 4.76 -31.37 23.16
CA SER A 3 5.58 -31.13 24.36
C SER A 3 7.08 -30.93 24.05
N ALA A 4 7.59 -31.58 23.01
CA ALA A 4 8.99 -31.48 22.60
C ALA A 4 9.29 -30.14 21.91
N ALA A 5 8.42 -29.68 21.00
CA ALA A 5 8.59 -28.38 20.34
C ALA A 5 8.50 -27.21 21.33
N ARG A 6 7.62 -27.30 22.33
CA ARG A 6 7.54 -26.29 23.41
C ARG A 6 8.81 -26.25 24.25
N ARG A 7 9.33 -27.41 24.67
CA ARG A 7 10.60 -27.49 25.40
C ARG A 7 11.77 -26.97 24.57
N GLY A 8 11.80 -27.30 23.28
CA GLY A 8 12.76 -26.76 22.33
C GLY A 8 12.69 -25.23 22.30
N ALA A 9 11.53 -24.65 22.01
CA ALA A 9 11.39 -23.19 21.95
C ALA A 9 11.78 -22.47 23.25
N ALA A 10 11.63 -23.12 24.41
CA ALA A 10 11.98 -22.58 25.73
C ALA A 10 13.40 -22.92 26.20
N ALA A 11 14.20 -23.62 25.40
CA ALA A 11 15.52 -24.08 25.81
C ALA A 11 16.44 -22.89 26.12
N VAL A 12 17.17 -22.99 27.22
CA VAL A 12 18.20 -22.01 27.61
C VAL A 12 19.49 -22.26 26.83
N GLU A 13 19.79 -23.52 26.56
CA GLU A 13 20.93 -23.96 25.74
C GLU A 13 20.44 -24.97 24.70
N ALA A 14 20.70 -24.68 23.42
CA ALA A 14 20.43 -25.56 22.30
C ALA A 14 21.20 -25.08 21.06
N ASP A 15 21.57 -26.01 20.19
CA ASP A 15 22.09 -25.70 18.86
C ASP A 15 21.03 -26.02 17.79
N TYR A 16 20.56 -24.98 17.10
CA TYR A 16 19.57 -25.09 16.03
C TYR A 16 20.16 -24.89 14.63
N THR A 17 21.48 -24.72 14.53
CA THR A 17 22.14 -24.39 13.26
C THR A 17 21.94 -25.47 12.19
N GLY A 18 21.90 -26.74 12.62
CA GLY A 18 21.70 -27.92 11.78
C GLY A 18 20.24 -28.34 11.56
N LEU A 19 19.26 -27.64 12.13
CA LEU A 19 17.85 -27.98 11.89
C LEU A 19 17.46 -27.70 10.44
N ASP A 20 16.71 -28.62 9.84
CA ASP A 20 16.08 -28.37 8.55
C ASP A 20 14.98 -27.28 8.64
N ALA A 21 14.42 -26.90 7.49
CA ALA A 21 13.40 -25.86 7.43
C ALA A 21 12.10 -26.26 8.15
N ALA A 22 11.68 -27.53 8.09
CA ALA A 22 10.42 -27.98 8.65
C ALA A 22 10.46 -28.07 10.18
N ALA A 23 11.55 -28.61 10.73
CA ALA A 23 11.80 -28.69 12.16
C ALA A 23 11.94 -27.30 12.78
N PHE A 24 12.67 -26.40 12.12
CA PHE A 24 12.77 -25.01 12.55
C PHE A 24 11.42 -24.29 12.51
N HIS A 25 10.66 -24.43 11.41
CA HIS A 25 9.33 -23.85 11.30
C HIS A 25 8.40 -24.30 12.43
N ALA A 26 8.42 -25.59 12.80
CA ALA A 26 7.60 -26.12 13.88
C ALA A 26 7.96 -25.51 15.25
N LEU A 27 9.25 -25.31 15.52
CA LEU A 27 9.73 -24.63 16.73
C LEU A 27 9.34 -23.15 16.73
N LEU A 28 9.60 -22.45 15.63
CA LEU A 28 9.31 -21.03 15.49
C LEU A 28 7.81 -20.74 15.65
N LYS A 29 6.96 -21.51 14.97
CA LYS A 29 5.50 -21.41 15.09
C LYS A 29 5.05 -21.54 16.55
N ARG A 30 5.67 -22.44 17.32
CA ARG A 30 5.36 -22.63 18.73
C ARG A 30 5.85 -21.44 19.56
N GLY A 31 7.09 -21.01 19.34
CA GLY A 31 7.70 -19.85 19.99
C GLY A 31 6.86 -18.59 19.82
N CYS A 32 6.48 -18.24 18.60
CA CYS A 32 5.69 -17.05 18.32
C CYS A 32 4.27 -17.15 18.89
N LYS A 33 3.56 -18.28 18.71
CA LYS A 33 2.16 -18.41 19.16
C LYS A 33 2.01 -18.49 20.68
N GLU A 34 3.03 -18.97 21.39
CA GLU A 34 2.97 -19.13 22.85
C GLU A 34 3.77 -18.07 23.61
N GLY A 35 4.36 -17.09 22.91
CA GLY A 35 5.21 -16.07 23.53
C GLY A 35 6.49 -16.65 24.16
N ILE A 36 6.99 -17.76 23.64
CA ILE A 36 8.20 -18.42 24.14
C ILE A 36 9.39 -17.95 23.31
N ALA A 37 10.31 -17.23 23.95
CA ALA A 37 11.47 -16.60 23.33
C ALA A 37 12.78 -17.14 23.95
N GLY A 38 13.04 -18.45 23.80
CA GLY A 38 14.32 -19.02 24.22
C GLY A 38 15.47 -18.36 23.46
N ALA A 39 16.52 -17.94 24.16
CA ALA A 39 17.63 -17.18 23.57
C ALA A 39 18.26 -17.87 22.33
N PRO A 40 18.47 -19.21 22.31
CA PRO A 40 18.96 -19.89 21.11
C PRO A 40 17.98 -19.85 19.92
N LEU A 41 16.67 -19.88 20.16
CA LEU A 41 15.66 -19.80 19.09
C LEU A 41 15.66 -18.41 18.46
N VAL A 42 15.72 -17.37 19.29
CA VAL A 42 15.76 -15.96 18.85
C VAL A 42 17.05 -15.69 18.07
N ALA A 43 18.19 -16.16 18.57
CA ALA A 43 19.49 -16.04 17.89
C ALA A 43 19.51 -16.77 16.53
N GLU A 44 18.98 -18.00 16.47
CA GLU A 44 18.90 -18.74 15.21
C GLU A 44 17.92 -18.07 14.22
N THR A 45 16.84 -17.48 14.71
CA THR A 45 15.88 -16.71 13.90
C THR A 45 16.58 -15.52 13.25
N ALA A 46 17.31 -14.72 14.04
CA ALA A 46 18.09 -13.59 13.53
C ALA A 46 19.13 -14.04 12.49
N ARG A 47 19.84 -15.15 12.75
CA ARG A 47 20.83 -15.70 11.82
C ARG A 47 20.21 -16.16 10.50
N ARG A 48 19.03 -16.82 10.54
CA ARG A 48 18.31 -17.23 9.33
C ARG A 48 17.74 -16.04 8.57
N ALA A 49 17.27 -15.01 9.27
CA ALA A 49 16.80 -13.77 8.66
C ALA A 49 17.92 -13.06 7.88
N ALA A 50 19.07 -12.85 8.52
CA ALA A 50 20.24 -12.23 7.89
C ALA A 50 20.76 -13.02 6.68
N ALA A 51 20.59 -14.35 6.68
CA ALA A 51 20.95 -15.23 5.57
C ALA A 51 19.86 -15.35 4.48
N GLY A 52 18.73 -14.66 4.60
CA GLY A 52 17.60 -14.77 3.66
C GLY A 52 16.94 -16.16 3.62
N ARG A 53 17.07 -16.94 4.71
CA ARG A 53 16.57 -18.33 4.80
C ARG A 53 15.22 -18.46 5.49
N LEU A 54 14.62 -17.36 5.93
CA LEU A 54 13.25 -17.35 6.44
C LEU A 54 12.26 -17.12 5.32
N THR A 55 11.17 -17.88 5.33
CA THR A 55 10.04 -17.68 4.42
C THR A 55 9.21 -16.46 4.83
N SER A 56 8.40 -15.92 3.91
CA SER A 56 7.46 -14.83 4.22
C SER A 56 6.48 -15.17 5.35
N LEU A 57 6.10 -16.46 5.48
CA LEU A 57 5.25 -16.92 6.58
C LEU A 57 5.99 -16.90 7.92
N GLU A 58 7.27 -17.28 7.96
CA GLU A 58 8.08 -17.23 9.18
C GLU A 58 8.38 -15.79 9.60
N LEU A 59 8.70 -14.92 8.64
CA LEU A 59 8.85 -13.48 8.89
C LEU A 59 7.56 -12.86 9.40
N GLN A 60 6.40 -13.26 8.85
CA GLN A 60 5.09 -12.84 9.36
C GLN A 60 4.87 -13.29 10.80
N MET A 61 5.19 -14.54 11.15
CA MET A 61 5.06 -15.04 12.53
C MET A 61 5.94 -14.26 13.50
N VAL A 62 7.18 -13.95 13.13
CA VAL A 62 8.10 -13.20 14.01
C VAL A 62 7.67 -11.74 14.15
N LEU A 63 7.38 -11.07 13.04
CA LEU A 63 7.11 -9.62 13.05
C LEU A 63 5.72 -9.29 13.58
N LEU A 64 4.70 -10.09 13.27
CA LEU A 64 3.29 -9.74 13.49
C LEU A 64 2.54 -10.69 14.43
N VAL A 65 3.18 -11.74 14.96
CA VAL A 65 2.53 -12.69 15.90
C VAL A 65 3.32 -12.83 17.20
N ALA A 66 4.65 -12.95 17.13
CA ALA A 66 5.47 -12.97 18.33
C ALA A 66 5.33 -11.66 19.11
N GLY A 67 5.11 -11.80 20.41
CA GLY A 67 5.05 -10.69 21.36
C GLY A 67 5.97 -10.90 22.56
N GLY A 68 6.19 -9.83 23.30
CA GLY A 68 7.00 -9.81 24.52
C GLY A 68 8.48 -9.48 24.27
N PRO A 69 9.18 -9.02 25.32
CA PRO A 69 10.52 -8.43 25.20
C PRO A 69 11.58 -9.42 24.73
N GLY A 70 11.42 -10.72 25.01
CA GLY A 70 12.38 -11.74 24.58
C GLY A 70 12.51 -11.87 23.06
N TRP A 71 11.50 -11.43 22.29
CA TRP A 71 11.53 -11.47 20.83
C TRP A 71 12.10 -10.20 20.18
N GLU A 72 12.33 -9.12 20.92
CA GLU A 72 12.71 -7.81 20.36
C GLU A 72 13.93 -7.90 19.43
N SER A 73 15.02 -8.53 19.87
CA SER A 73 16.23 -8.68 19.05
C SER A 73 16.00 -9.48 17.76
N GLY A 74 15.19 -10.54 17.82
CA GLY A 74 14.81 -11.33 16.65
C GLY A 74 13.90 -10.55 15.70
N ARG A 75 12.97 -9.76 16.23
CA ARG A 75 12.06 -8.90 15.46
C ARG A 75 12.81 -7.79 14.74
N SER A 76 13.72 -7.10 15.43
CA SER A 76 14.61 -6.09 14.83
C SER A 76 15.46 -6.69 13.71
N ALA A 77 16.13 -7.82 13.96
CA ALA A 77 16.94 -8.49 12.94
C ALA A 77 16.13 -8.92 11.70
N CYS A 78 14.90 -9.40 11.91
CA CYS A 78 13.99 -9.71 10.81
C CYS A 78 13.59 -8.46 10.02
N LEU A 79 13.28 -7.35 10.68
CA LEU A 79 12.92 -6.11 10.00
C LEU A 79 14.11 -5.54 9.21
N ASP A 80 15.33 -5.60 9.76
CA ASP A 80 16.55 -5.18 9.08
C ASP A 80 16.81 -6.02 7.81
N ALA A 81 16.60 -7.34 7.89
CA ALA A 81 16.69 -8.22 6.72
C ALA A 81 15.65 -7.86 5.65
N VAL A 82 14.42 -7.52 6.05
CA VAL A 82 13.37 -7.08 5.12
C VAL A 82 13.69 -5.68 4.55
N ALA A 83 14.34 -4.80 5.31
CA ALA A 83 14.78 -3.49 4.83
C ALA A 83 15.85 -3.59 3.73
N ALA A 84 16.67 -4.65 3.74
CA ALA A 84 17.60 -4.95 2.67
C ALA A 84 16.92 -5.43 1.37
N ALA A 85 15.73 -6.04 1.46
CA ALA A 85 14.93 -6.50 0.33
C ALA A 85 13.43 -6.12 0.47
N PRO A 86 13.07 -4.83 0.28
CA PRO A 86 11.76 -4.28 0.64
C PRO A 86 10.54 -4.91 -0.07
N GLU A 87 10.73 -5.58 -1.22
CA GLU A 87 9.70 -6.39 -1.89
C GLU A 87 9.14 -7.50 -0.99
N THR A 88 9.95 -7.97 -0.03
CA THR A 88 9.56 -9.02 0.92
C THR A 88 8.44 -8.53 1.85
N ALA A 89 8.41 -7.24 2.17
CA ALA A 89 7.36 -6.64 3.01
C ALA A 89 5.96 -6.82 2.39
N VAL A 90 5.83 -6.66 1.08
CA VAL A 90 4.56 -6.86 0.35
C VAL A 90 4.07 -8.31 0.51
N SER A 91 4.99 -9.26 0.43
CA SER A 91 4.69 -10.68 0.56
C SER A 91 4.27 -11.03 2.00
N ILE A 92 4.96 -10.46 3.00
CA ILE A 92 4.64 -10.65 4.43
C ILE A 92 3.23 -10.14 4.73
N LEU A 93 2.91 -8.92 4.30
CA LEU A 93 1.58 -8.32 4.50
C LEU A 93 0.48 -9.15 3.81
N SER A 94 0.74 -9.63 2.58
CA SER A 94 -0.22 -10.48 1.86
C SER A 94 -0.46 -11.81 2.58
N VAL A 95 0.61 -12.46 3.06
CA VAL A 95 0.50 -13.70 3.86
C VAL A 95 -0.25 -13.43 5.16
N HIS A 96 0.03 -12.31 5.84
CA HIS A 96 -0.66 -11.95 7.07
C HIS A 96 -2.16 -11.77 6.85
N ALA A 97 -2.56 -11.10 5.76
CA ALA A 97 -3.96 -10.92 5.41
C ALA A 97 -4.63 -12.27 5.15
N GLN A 98 -3.99 -13.13 4.34
CA GLN A 98 -4.52 -14.45 4.00
C GLN A 98 -4.70 -15.36 5.22
N VAL A 99 -3.68 -15.45 6.09
CA VAL A 99 -3.71 -16.33 7.28
C VAL A 99 -4.80 -15.90 8.26
N ASN A 100 -5.14 -14.61 8.30
CA ASN A 100 -6.17 -14.07 9.19
C ASN A 100 -7.52 -13.82 8.50
N ALA A 101 -7.68 -14.26 7.25
CA ALA A 101 -8.87 -14.01 6.43
C ALA A 101 -9.28 -12.51 6.37
N LEU A 102 -8.28 -11.62 6.32
CA LEU A 102 -8.45 -10.18 6.22
C LEU A 102 -8.41 -9.72 4.76
N PRO A 103 -9.00 -8.56 4.43
CA PRO A 103 -8.82 -7.96 3.11
C PRO A 103 -7.34 -7.66 2.82
N PRO A 104 -6.94 -7.62 1.54
CA PRO A 104 -5.55 -7.36 1.17
C PRO A 104 -5.14 -5.91 1.47
N VAL A 105 -3.83 -5.69 1.60
CA VAL A 105 -3.24 -4.35 1.76
C VAL A 105 -3.63 -3.44 0.58
N GLY A 106 -4.12 -2.24 0.90
CA GLY A 106 -4.47 -1.21 -0.07
C GLY A 106 -3.27 -0.32 -0.40
N PHE A 107 -3.33 0.36 -1.55
CA PHE A 107 -2.34 1.36 -1.92
C PHE A 107 -3.01 2.59 -2.52
N THR A 108 -2.56 3.75 -2.07
CA THR A 108 -2.80 5.04 -2.72
C THR A 108 -1.51 5.45 -3.42
N ASP A 109 -1.57 5.81 -4.69
CA ASP A 109 -0.40 6.24 -5.45
C ASP A 109 -0.59 7.65 -5.99
N ARG A 110 0.52 8.38 -6.09
CA ARG A 110 0.59 9.68 -6.75
C ARG A 110 1.83 9.72 -7.64
N THR A 111 1.74 10.35 -8.79
CA THR A 111 2.89 10.56 -9.67
C THR A 111 3.09 12.07 -9.83
N VAL A 112 4.34 12.52 -9.69
CA VAL A 112 4.73 13.93 -9.82
C VAL A 112 5.87 14.02 -10.83
N GLY A 113 5.91 15.11 -11.61
CA GLY A 113 6.92 15.30 -12.64
C GLY A 113 6.53 14.68 -13.99
N GLN A 114 7.41 14.86 -14.98
CA GLN A 114 7.22 14.39 -16.35
C GLN A 114 8.48 13.67 -16.83
N SER A 115 8.29 12.60 -17.62
CA SER A 115 9.35 11.83 -18.29
C SER A 115 10.50 11.44 -17.35
N LEU A 116 11.73 11.93 -17.57
CA LEU A 116 12.92 11.54 -16.81
C LEU A 116 12.94 12.06 -15.36
N ASN A 117 12.09 13.03 -15.03
CA ASN A 117 11.96 13.59 -13.67
C ASN A 117 10.71 13.06 -12.94
N THR A 118 10.15 11.94 -13.41
CA THR A 118 8.96 11.35 -12.80
C THR A 118 9.30 10.70 -11.47
N VAL A 119 8.64 11.16 -10.41
CA VAL A 119 8.70 10.58 -9.06
C VAL A 119 7.35 9.96 -8.74
N PHE A 120 7.38 8.70 -8.32
CA PHE A 120 6.21 7.97 -7.87
C PHE A 120 6.18 7.96 -6.35
N TYR A 121 5.03 8.32 -5.80
CA TYR A 121 4.70 8.28 -4.39
C TYR A 121 3.69 7.16 -4.16
N ALA A 122 3.85 6.42 -3.08
CA ALA A 122 2.90 5.41 -2.64
C ALA A 122 2.69 5.52 -1.13
N GLN A 123 1.47 5.22 -0.70
CA GLN A 123 1.08 5.03 0.69
C GLN A 123 0.41 3.66 0.79
N ALA A 124 0.85 2.83 1.75
CA ALA A 124 0.24 1.54 2.01
C ALA A 124 -0.83 1.66 3.10
N LEU A 125 -1.90 0.89 2.97
CA LEU A 125 -3.05 0.91 3.86
C LEU A 125 -3.35 -0.50 4.37
N TRP A 126 -3.35 -0.69 5.69
CA TRP A 126 -3.83 -1.92 6.29
C TRP A 126 -5.32 -1.81 6.62
N PRO A 127 -6.18 -2.69 6.07
CA PRO A 127 -7.59 -2.71 6.43
C PRO A 127 -7.75 -3.31 7.84
N ALA A 128 -8.15 -2.49 8.81
CA ALA A 128 -8.53 -2.95 10.14
C ALA A 128 -10.04 -2.70 10.37
N ALA A 129 -10.63 -3.46 11.31
CA ALA A 129 -12.08 -3.50 11.51
C ALA A 129 -12.70 -2.14 11.91
N GLU A 130 -11.97 -1.34 12.69
CA GLU A 130 -12.47 -0.03 13.16
C GLU A 130 -11.94 1.12 12.31
N ARG A 131 -10.62 1.21 12.15
CA ARG A 131 -9.97 2.26 11.36
C ARG A 131 -8.79 1.71 10.59
N PRO A 132 -8.70 1.96 9.27
CA PRO A 132 -7.52 1.58 8.50
C PRO A 132 -6.24 2.17 9.09
N VAL A 133 -5.16 1.38 9.09
CA VAL A 133 -3.83 1.88 9.46
C VAL A 133 -3.15 2.38 8.19
N GLU A 134 -2.93 3.69 8.14
CA GLU A 134 -2.24 4.36 7.05
C GLU A 134 -0.75 4.44 7.33
N GLY A 135 0.06 3.90 6.42
CA GLY A 135 1.50 4.06 6.45
C GLY A 135 1.94 5.46 5.98
N ALA A 136 3.23 5.74 6.13
CA ALA A 136 3.83 6.95 5.59
C ALA A 136 3.88 6.93 4.05
N TRP A 137 3.84 8.12 3.45
CA TRP A 137 4.15 8.27 2.03
C TRP A 137 5.62 7.97 1.77
N ARG A 138 5.89 7.19 0.71
CA ARG A 138 7.22 6.87 0.24
C ARG A 138 7.35 7.09 -1.26
N SER A 139 8.51 7.55 -1.68
CA SER A 139 8.78 7.94 -3.05
C SER A 139 9.91 7.15 -3.70
N ALA A 140 9.83 6.96 -5.01
CA ALA A 140 10.87 6.31 -5.81
C ALA A 140 10.75 6.66 -7.30
N ALA A 141 11.76 6.31 -8.08
CA ALA A 141 11.76 6.44 -9.54
C ALA A 141 10.79 5.48 -10.24
N THR A 142 10.24 4.48 -9.53
CA THR A 142 9.21 3.59 -10.06
C THR A 142 8.09 3.40 -9.05
N LYS A 143 6.86 3.24 -9.56
CA LYS A 143 5.69 2.91 -8.74
C LYS A 143 5.90 1.65 -7.88
N LYS A 144 6.57 0.63 -8.44
CA LYS A 144 6.87 -0.62 -7.75
C LYS A 144 7.78 -0.39 -6.55
N ALA A 145 8.88 0.34 -6.73
CA ALA A 145 9.81 0.64 -5.65
C ALA A 145 9.19 1.52 -4.56
N ALA A 146 8.35 2.51 -4.95
CA ALA A 146 7.63 3.35 -4.00
C ALA A 146 6.69 2.50 -3.12
N ARG A 147 5.94 1.59 -3.72
CA ARG A 147 5.06 0.66 -2.98
C ARG A 147 5.83 -0.28 -2.07
N HIS A 148 6.98 -0.80 -2.49
CA HIS A 148 7.80 -1.66 -1.62
C HIS A 148 8.25 -0.91 -0.36
N GLN A 149 8.70 0.34 -0.52
CA GLN A 149 9.07 1.19 0.62
C GLN A 149 7.86 1.50 1.51
N ALA A 150 6.71 1.84 0.91
CA ALA A 150 5.48 2.09 1.66
C ALA A 150 5.03 0.84 2.45
N SER A 151 5.16 -0.35 1.86
CA SER A 151 4.87 -1.62 2.54
C SER A 151 5.84 -1.91 3.67
N LEU A 152 7.14 -1.60 3.51
CA LEU A 152 8.12 -1.74 4.58
C LEU A 152 7.78 -0.83 5.77
N GLY A 153 7.44 0.44 5.51
CA GLY A 153 7.04 1.38 6.57
C GLY A 153 5.76 0.95 7.29
N LEU A 154 4.74 0.50 6.54
CA LEU A 154 3.52 -0.05 7.13
C LEU A 154 3.81 -1.32 7.95
N LEU A 155 4.68 -2.20 7.48
CA LEU A 155 5.07 -3.40 8.22
C LEU A 155 5.77 -3.06 9.55
N ALA A 156 6.69 -2.08 9.54
CA ALA A 156 7.35 -1.60 10.75
C ALA A 156 6.33 -1.03 11.74
N GLN A 157 5.38 -0.23 11.25
CA GLN A 157 4.30 0.34 12.06
C GLN A 157 3.39 -0.75 12.67
N LEU A 158 2.96 -1.75 11.88
CA LEU A 158 2.16 -2.87 12.39
C LEU A 158 2.93 -3.76 13.37
N ALA A 159 4.25 -3.81 13.22
CA ALA A 159 5.14 -4.50 14.15
C ALA A 159 5.52 -3.64 15.37
N ASP A 160 5.09 -2.38 15.47
CA ASP A 160 5.55 -1.48 16.53
C ASP A 160 7.09 -1.43 16.64
N LEU A 161 7.75 -1.29 15.49
CA LEU A 161 9.20 -1.21 15.35
C LEU A 161 9.61 0.08 14.64
N PRO A 162 10.86 0.54 14.81
CA PRO A 162 11.38 1.69 14.08
C PRO A 162 11.21 1.52 12.57
N ASP A 163 10.76 2.58 11.90
CA ASP A 163 10.57 2.58 10.46
C ASP A 163 11.91 2.65 9.71
N SER A 164 12.30 1.53 9.09
CA SER A 164 13.50 1.41 8.25
C SER A 164 13.26 1.70 6.76
N SER A 165 12.05 2.13 6.38
CA SER A 165 11.75 2.54 5.02
C SER A 165 12.29 3.94 4.70
N ARG A 166 12.42 4.24 3.41
CA ARG A 166 13.02 5.49 2.93
C ARG A 166 12.46 5.94 1.60
N ASP A 167 12.58 7.23 1.35
CA ASP A 167 12.43 7.80 0.02
C ASP A 167 13.65 7.45 -0.84
N LEU A 168 13.42 6.82 -1.99
CA LEU A 168 14.45 6.43 -2.95
C LEU A 168 14.58 7.42 -4.11
N ALA A 169 13.66 8.36 -4.24
CA ALA A 169 13.75 9.47 -5.17
C ALA A 169 13.62 10.77 -4.39
N GLN A 170 14.56 11.68 -4.57
CA GLN A 170 14.38 13.07 -4.18
C GLN A 170 13.74 13.82 -5.34
N ALA A 171 12.74 14.64 -5.05
CA ALA A 171 12.35 15.67 -6.01
C ALA A 171 13.57 16.54 -6.29
N ALA A 172 13.87 16.82 -7.57
CA ALA A 172 15.01 17.65 -7.94
C ALA A 172 14.96 18.97 -7.15
N SER A 173 16.00 19.20 -6.35
CA SER A 173 16.10 20.36 -5.44
C SER A 173 16.08 21.67 -6.23
N GLY A 174 14.91 22.29 -6.23
CA GLY A 174 14.63 23.64 -6.71
C GLY A 174 13.36 24.19 -6.05
N ALA A 175 13.11 23.81 -4.79
CA ALA A 175 12.09 24.41 -3.92
C ALA A 175 12.42 24.04 -2.47
N THR A 176 13.22 24.87 -1.80
CA THR A 176 13.29 24.92 -0.32
C THR A 176 12.00 25.57 0.20
N HIS A 177 10.92 24.85 0.01
CA HIS A 177 9.62 24.98 0.65
C HIS A 177 8.94 23.66 0.30
N LEU A 178 8.45 22.89 1.27
CA LEU A 178 7.43 21.87 0.98
C LEU A 178 6.33 22.59 0.19
N PRO A 179 6.14 22.38 -1.12
CA PRO A 179 5.01 23.00 -1.77
C PRO A 179 3.81 22.18 -1.35
N THR A 180 3.03 22.74 -0.42
CA THR A 180 1.57 22.71 -0.51
C THR A 180 1.20 22.66 -1.99
N GLN A 181 0.44 21.62 -2.35
CA GLN A 181 -0.15 21.33 -3.67
C GLN A 181 0.17 22.34 -4.79
N PRO A 182 0.80 21.93 -5.91
CA PRO A 182 0.71 22.70 -7.13
C PRO A 182 -0.65 22.45 -7.78
N ASP A 183 -1.35 23.55 -7.98
CA ASP A 183 -2.69 23.68 -8.55
C ASP A 183 -2.92 22.84 -9.81
N GLY A 184 -4.05 22.14 -9.79
CA GLY A 184 -4.70 21.51 -10.93
C GLY A 184 -6.19 21.51 -10.66
N VAL A 185 -6.77 22.71 -10.71
CA VAL A 185 -8.19 23.07 -10.53
C VAL A 185 -8.81 22.53 -9.24
N THR A 186 -8.57 23.29 -8.19
CA THR A 186 -9.34 23.29 -6.94
C THR A 186 -10.81 23.61 -7.26
N ALA A 187 -11.67 22.59 -7.24
CA ALA A 187 -12.96 22.77 -6.60
C ALA A 187 -12.70 22.72 -5.08
N GLU A 188 -13.20 23.71 -4.34
CA GLU A 188 -12.78 24.13 -2.99
C GLU A 188 -12.84 23.09 -1.84
N ASP A 189 -12.99 21.79 -2.12
CA ASP A 189 -13.29 20.76 -1.10
C ASP A 189 -12.33 19.55 -1.07
N GLY A 190 -11.26 19.51 -1.88
CA GLY A 190 -10.27 18.42 -1.82
C GLY A 190 -10.79 17.01 -2.15
N ARG A 191 -12.03 16.88 -2.62
CA ARG A 191 -12.66 15.62 -3.05
C ARG A 191 -12.38 15.36 -4.54
N SER A 192 -11.99 14.12 -4.88
CA SER A 192 -11.83 13.70 -6.29
C SER A 192 -13.16 13.80 -7.05
N SER A 193 -13.18 14.41 -8.23
CA SER A 193 -14.40 14.60 -9.05
C SER A 193 -15.12 13.28 -9.36
N ILE A 194 -14.37 12.18 -9.45
CA ILE A 194 -14.95 10.83 -9.62
C ILE A 194 -15.74 10.43 -8.36
N SER A 195 -15.22 10.74 -7.17
CA SER A 195 -15.88 10.46 -5.90
C SER A 195 -17.15 11.30 -5.75
N VAL A 196 -17.09 12.57 -6.11
CA VAL A 196 -18.25 13.49 -6.06
C VAL A 196 -19.35 13.03 -7.03
N LEU A 197 -19.00 12.66 -8.27
CA LEU A 197 -19.98 12.14 -9.23
C LEU A 197 -20.60 10.80 -8.79
N ASN A 198 -19.83 9.92 -8.14
CA ASN A 198 -20.35 8.68 -7.57
C ASN A 198 -21.32 8.95 -6.41
N GLU A 199 -20.99 9.92 -5.55
CA GLU A 199 -21.87 10.39 -4.47
C GLU A 199 -23.16 11.00 -5.03
N TYR A 200 -23.07 11.83 -6.08
CA TYR A 200 -24.23 12.38 -6.78
C TYR A 200 -25.11 11.29 -7.38
N GLN A 201 -24.53 10.18 -7.87
CA GLN A 201 -25.31 9.05 -8.34
C GLN A 201 -26.01 8.31 -7.18
N GLN A 202 -25.31 8.08 -6.07
CA GLN A 202 -25.88 7.40 -4.90
C GLN A 202 -27.02 8.21 -4.26
N THR A 203 -26.89 9.53 -4.25
CA THR A 203 -27.89 10.48 -3.75
C THR A 203 -28.96 10.87 -4.79
N ARG A 204 -28.89 10.30 -6.00
CA ARG A 204 -29.80 10.54 -7.14
C ARG A 204 -29.85 11.98 -7.67
N ILE A 205 -28.82 12.78 -7.39
CA ILE A 205 -28.59 14.08 -8.05
C ILE A 205 -28.33 13.84 -9.55
N VAL A 206 -27.60 12.78 -9.89
CA VAL A 206 -27.47 12.29 -11.27
C VAL A 206 -27.89 10.83 -11.36
N THR A 207 -28.27 10.38 -12.54
CA THR A 207 -28.61 8.97 -12.83
C THR A 207 -27.92 8.51 -14.10
N GLY A 208 -27.65 7.20 -14.22
CA GLY A 208 -27.03 6.63 -15.42
C GLY A 208 -25.60 7.12 -15.66
N LEU A 209 -24.80 7.32 -14.60
CA LEU A 209 -23.39 7.69 -14.74
C LEU A 209 -22.62 6.56 -15.42
N THR A 210 -22.06 6.84 -16.58
CA THR A 210 -21.27 5.90 -17.37
C THR A 210 -19.96 6.53 -17.83
N TYR A 211 -18.96 5.68 -18.03
CA TYR A 211 -17.66 6.07 -18.59
C TYR A 211 -17.34 5.15 -19.75
N SER A 212 -17.12 5.72 -20.93
CA SER A 212 -16.56 5.03 -22.08
C SER A 212 -15.14 5.51 -22.33
N THR A 213 -14.23 4.60 -22.69
CA THR A 213 -12.84 4.95 -22.99
C THR A 213 -12.38 4.23 -24.24
N ASN A 214 -11.88 4.98 -25.20
CA ASN A 214 -11.19 4.44 -26.38
C ASN A 214 -9.70 4.78 -26.31
N GLY A 215 -8.86 3.92 -26.88
CA GLY A 215 -7.42 4.13 -26.99
C GLY A 215 -6.97 4.02 -28.44
N GLU A 216 -6.26 5.02 -28.92
CA GLU A 216 -5.76 5.11 -30.29
C GLU A 216 -4.28 5.47 -30.29
N GLY A 217 -3.59 5.16 -31.39
CA GLY A 217 -2.17 5.44 -31.56
C GLY A 217 -1.25 4.24 -31.30
N PRO A 218 0.04 4.39 -31.62
CA PRO A 218 1.01 3.30 -31.50
C PRO A 218 1.29 2.95 -30.04
N ALA A 219 1.69 1.71 -29.76
CA ALA A 219 1.90 1.19 -28.40
C ALA A 219 2.90 2.01 -27.55
N HIS A 220 3.79 2.76 -28.19
CA HIS A 220 4.77 3.64 -27.54
C HIS A 220 4.29 5.09 -27.35
N LEU A 221 3.14 5.47 -27.90
CA LEU A 221 2.54 6.79 -27.76
C LEU A 221 0.99 6.72 -27.83
N PRO A 222 0.33 5.97 -26.93
CA PRO A 222 -1.11 5.84 -26.95
C PRO A 222 -1.79 7.13 -26.47
N THR A 223 -2.88 7.51 -27.14
CA THR A 223 -3.81 8.55 -26.72
C THR A 223 -5.11 7.88 -26.31
N PHE A 224 -5.58 8.16 -25.10
CA PHE A 224 -6.85 7.65 -24.59
C PHE A 224 -7.86 8.77 -24.52
N THR A 225 -9.01 8.57 -25.13
CA THR A 225 -10.16 9.47 -25.05
C THR A 225 -11.17 8.82 -24.12
N CYS A 226 -11.51 9.50 -23.02
CA CYS A 226 -12.59 9.06 -22.14
C CYS A 226 -13.76 10.03 -22.22
N THR A 227 -14.97 9.50 -22.32
CA THR A 227 -16.22 10.26 -22.25
C THR A 227 -16.99 9.80 -21.01
N ALA A 228 -17.35 10.75 -20.16
CA ALA A 228 -18.21 10.57 -19.00
C ALA A 228 -19.60 11.13 -19.34
N GLU A 229 -20.65 10.36 -19.08
CA GLU A 229 -22.04 10.75 -19.34
C GLU A 229 -22.91 10.45 -18.14
N ALA A 230 -23.84 11.35 -17.81
CA ALA A 230 -24.85 11.15 -16.78
C ALA A 230 -26.14 11.91 -17.15
N THR A 231 -27.24 11.60 -16.47
CA THR A 231 -28.51 12.34 -16.59
C THR A 231 -28.73 13.16 -15.33
N HIS A 232 -28.90 14.47 -15.49
CA HIS A 232 -29.28 15.39 -14.42
C HIS A 232 -30.66 15.96 -14.76
N ASP A 233 -31.65 15.71 -13.89
CA ASP A 233 -33.03 16.22 -14.04
C ASP A 233 -33.63 15.98 -15.45
N GLY A 234 -33.51 14.75 -15.94
CA GLY A 234 -34.02 14.33 -17.25
C GLY A 234 -33.22 14.81 -18.46
N LYS A 235 -32.15 15.59 -18.28
CA LYS A 235 -31.26 16.03 -19.37
C LYS A 235 -29.93 15.28 -19.33
N ALA A 236 -29.48 14.78 -20.47
CA ALA A 236 -28.17 14.17 -20.60
C ALA A 236 -27.06 15.23 -20.54
N VAL A 237 -26.07 15.00 -19.68
CA VAL A 237 -24.88 15.82 -19.52
C VAL A 237 -23.68 14.94 -19.82
N ARG A 238 -22.76 15.45 -20.63
CA ARG A 238 -21.57 14.70 -21.06
C ARG A 238 -20.32 15.55 -21.09
N ALA A 239 -19.18 14.92 -20.85
CA ALA A 239 -17.86 15.51 -20.96
C ALA A 239 -16.88 14.49 -21.53
N SER A 240 -15.94 14.93 -22.34
CA SER A 240 -14.89 14.07 -22.89
C SER A 240 -13.53 14.74 -22.71
N ALA A 241 -12.51 13.93 -22.49
CA ALA A 241 -11.13 14.38 -22.36
C ALA A 241 -10.16 13.35 -22.93
N THR A 242 -9.06 13.84 -23.50
CA THR A 242 -7.97 13.02 -24.02
C THR A 242 -6.75 13.11 -23.11
N ALA A 243 -6.06 11.99 -22.92
CA ALA A 243 -4.82 11.95 -22.17
C ALA A 243 -3.95 10.75 -22.60
N SER A 244 -2.66 10.79 -22.24
CA SER A 244 -1.72 9.69 -22.49
C SER A 244 -1.98 8.43 -21.66
N THR A 245 -2.92 8.46 -20.70
CA THR A 245 -3.36 7.29 -19.94
C THR A 245 -4.89 7.25 -19.80
N LYS A 246 -5.48 6.05 -19.76
CA LYS A 246 -6.93 5.85 -19.53
C LYS A 246 -7.41 6.52 -18.23
N ALA A 247 -6.60 6.47 -17.17
CA ALA A 247 -6.96 7.02 -15.86
C ALA A 247 -6.97 8.56 -15.85
N ALA A 248 -6.00 9.20 -16.51
CA ALA A 248 -5.97 10.65 -16.66
C ALA A 248 -7.13 11.14 -17.54
N ALA A 249 -7.40 10.44 -18.65
CA ALA A 249 -8.54 10.74 -19.52
C ALA A 249 -9.86 10.64 -18.74
N LYS A 250 -10.03 9.57 -17.93
CA LYS A 250 -11.22 9.39 -17.09
C LYS A 250 -11.37 10.47 -16.03
N THR A 251 -10.28 10.87 -15.38
CA THR A 251 -10.32 11.91 -14.33
C THR A 251 -10.66 13.26 -14.93
N ALA A 252 -10.08 13.63 -16.07
CA ALA A 252 -10.38 14.87 -16.75
C ALA A 252 -11.83 14.89 -17.32
N ALA A 253 -12.32 13.76 -17.83
CA ALA A 253 -13.71 13.63 -18.25
C ALA A 253 -14.67 13.74 -17.06
N ALA A 254 -14.33 13.17 -15.91
CA ALA A 254 -15.11 13.29 -14.68
C ALA A 254 -15.15 14.74 -14.17
N ALA A 255 -14.02 15.46 -14.15
CA ALA A 255 -13.97 16.86 -13.77
C ALA A 255 -14.86 17.72 -14.66
N GLY A 256 -14.72 17.59 -15.99
CA GLY A 256 -15.55 18.33 -16.93
C GLY A 256 -17.04 17.94 -16.90
N LEU A 257 -17.39 16.73 -16.44
CA LEU A 257 -18.79 16.34 -16.23
C LEU A 257 -19.34 16.98 -14.95
N LEU A 258 -18.56 16.98 -13.87
CA LEU A 258 -18.93 17.58 -12.60
C LEU A 258 -19.21 19.08 -12.76
N GLU A 259 -18.31 19.82 -13.42
CA GLU A 259 -18.51 21.24 -13.71
C GLU A 259 -19.83 21.51 -14.45
N ARG A 260 -20.18 20.66 -15.43
CA ARG A 260 -21.44 20.80 -16.18
C ARG A 260 -22.67 20.44 -15.36
N VAL A 261 -22.55 19.47 -14.44
CA VAL A 261 -23.63 19.11 -13.52
C VAL A 261 -23.86 20.24 -12.51
N ASP A 262 -22.79 20.79 -11.92
CA ASP A 262 -22.90 21.88 -10.95
C ASP A 262 -23.43 23.16 -11.62
N ALA A 263 -22.93 23.52 -12.81
CA ALA A 263 -23.49 24.63 -13.59
C ALA A 263 -24.99 24.42 -13.93
N ALA A 264 -25.42 23.19 -14.20
CA ALA A 264 -26.83 22.86 -14.46
C ALA A 264 -27.71 22.89 -13.21
N ARG A 265 -27.12 22.79 -12.01
CA ARG A 265 -27.78 22.94 -10.72
C ARG A 265 -27.93 24.40 -10.35
N ASP A 266 -26.86 25.18 -10.51
CA ASP A 266 -26.84 26.60 -10.17
C ASP A 266 -27.74 27.43 -11.10
N GLY A 267 -27.81 27.05 -12.39
CA GLY A 267 -28.72 27.66 -13.37
C GLY A 267 -30.22 27.40 -13.16
N ARG A 268 -30.62 26.61 -12.14
CA ARG A 268 -32.04 26.46 -11.72
C ARG A 268 -32.41 27.31 -10.51
N ALA A 269 -31.45 27.98 -9.88
CA ALA A 269 -31.68 28.85 -8.73
C ALA A 269 -31.95 30.32 -9.12
N SER A 270 -32.13 30.61 -10.42
CA SER A 270 -32.55 31.92 -10.95
C SER A 270 -33.92 31.84 -11.60
#